data_AF-A0A7S3WGC0-F1
#
_entry.id   AF-A0A7S3WGC0-F1
#
_cell.length_a   1.000
_cell.length_b   1.000
_cell.length_c   1.000
_cell.angle_alpha   90.00
_cell.angle_beta   90.00
_cell.angle_gamma   90.00
#
_symmetry.space_group_name_H-M   'P 1'
#
loop_
_entity.id
_entity.type
_entity.pdbx_description
1 polymer ?
#
loop_
_entity_poly.entity_id
_entity_poly.type
_entity_poly.pdbx_seq_one_letter_code
_entity_poly.pdbx_strand_id
1 'polypeptide(L)'
;DSMEFIEYVIDGLKEDCNLVKGKKLYVERVDSDGRPDAEVALEASNKFLLRNDSFVDDLFVGFLKSVTTCPEPGCRRESVVFDPFLSVKVPVMSPKESSET
;
A
#
# COMPACT_ATOMS: atom_id res chain seq x y z
N ASP A 1 -18.97 11.71 0.87
CA ASP A 1 -18.90 10.27 1.16
C ASP A 1 -18.32 10.10 2.57
N SER A 2 -18.86 9.23 3.43
CA SER A 2 -18.34 9.07 4.80
C SER A 2 -16.98 8.37 4.85
N MET A 3 -16.68 7.52 3.86
CA MET A 3 -15.39 6.84 3.77
C MET A 3 -14.27 7.84 3.49
N GLU A 4 -14.47 8.75 2.54
CA GLU A 4 -13.51 9.83 2.25
C GLU A 4 -13.26 10.72 3.47
N PHE A 5 -14.29 11.02 4.25
CA PHE A 5 -14.14 11.79 5.48
C PHE A 5 -13.28 11.07 6.52
N ILE A 6 -13.49 9.75 6.71
CA ILE A 6 -12.68 8.95 7.63
C ILE A 6 -11.22 8.91 7.16
N GLU A 7 -10.97 8.68 5.88
CA GLU A 7 -9.63 8.67 5.30
C GLU A 7 -8.92 10.01 5.53
N TYR A 8 -9.61 11.14 5.32
CA TYR A 8 -9.09 12.47 5.57
C TYR A 8 -8.73 12.71 7.05
N VAL A 9 -9.62 12.33 7.97
CA VAL A 9 -9.40 12.52 9.42
C VAL A 9 -8.19 11.70 9.89
N ILE A 10 -8.09 10.45 9.43
CA ILE A 10 -6.98 9.57 9.83
C ILE A 10 -5.65 10.07 9.26
N ASP A 11 -5.62 10.52 8.01
CA ASP A 11 -4.40 11.09 7.41
C ASP A 11 -3.93 12.34 8.17
N GLY A 12 -4.85 13.22 8.56
CA GLY A 12 -4.54 14.37 9.42
C GLY A 12 -3.97 13.97 10.78
N LEU A 13 -4.60 13.01 11.46
CA LEU A 13 -4.13 12.50 12.76
C LEU A 13 -2.76 11.85 12.66
N LYS A 14 -2.53 11.06 11.59
CA LYS A 14 -1.25 10.43 11.31
C LYS A 14 -0.15 11.48 11.19
N GLU A 15 -0.36 12.51 10.38
CA GLU A 15 0.65 13.56 10.15
C GLU A 15 0.92 14.39 11.42
N ASP A 16 -0.12 14.73 12.19
CA ASP A 16 0.03 15.48 13.44
C ASP A 16 0.78 14.66 14.52
N CYS A 17 0.52 13.35 14.57
CA CYS A 17 1.17 12.43 15.49
C CYS A 17 2.47 11.81 14.94
N ASN A 18 2.93 12.20 13.75
CA ASN A 18 4.14 11.65 13.14
C ASN A 18 5.40 12.09 13.89
N LEU A 19 6.19 11.12 14.35
CA LEU A 19 7.46 11.31 15.04
C LEU A 19 8.59 11.71 14.08
N VAL A 20 8.46 11.38 12.79
CA VAL A 20 9.41 11.84 11.76
C VAL A 20 9.23 13.34 11.54
N LYS A 21 10.18 14.15 12.04
CA LYS A 21 10.15 15.61 11.91
C LYS A 21 11.05 16.11 10.77
N GLY A 22 10.70 17.28 10.23
CA GLY A 22 11.49 17.96 9.20
C GLY A 22 11.22 17.46 7.78
N LYS A 23 12.20 17.62 6.89
CA LYS A 23 12.03 17.26 5.47
C LYS A 23 12.03 15.74 5.32
N LYS A 24 10.87 15.17 4.94
CA LYS A 24 10.76 13.76 4.59
C LYS A 24 11.71 13.42 3.44
N LEU A 25 12.56 12.40 3.63
CA LEU A 25 13.49 11.95 2.61
C LEU A 25 12.73 11.37 1.41
N TYR A 26 13.27 11.58 0.21
CA TYR A 26 12.79 10.85 -0.95
C TYR A 26 13.22 9.39 -0.80
N VAL A 27 12.27 8.47 -0.95
CA VAL A 27 12.50 7.05 -0.87
C VAL A 27 11.99 6.43 -2.15
N GLU A 28 12.87 5.72 -2.86
CA GLU A 28 12.51 5.05 -4.10
C GLU A 28 11.67 3.81 -3.81
N ARG A 29 10.67 3.58 -4.66
CA ARG A 29 9.83 2.39 -4.60
C ARG A 29 10.66 1.14 -4.88
N VAL A 30 10.38 0.09 -4.12
CA VAL A 30 11.10 -1.18 -4.20
C VAL A 30 10.32 -2.13 -5.07
N ASP A 31 10.90 -2.49 -6.22
CA ASP A 31 10.45 -3.67 -6.96
C ASP A 31 11.11 -4.92 -6.37
N SER A 32 10.38 -6.03 -6.39
CA SER A 32 10.91 -7.34 -6.02
C SER A 32 12.07 -7.73 -6.92
N ASP A 33 11.97 -7.49 -8.22
CA ASP A 33 12.96 -7.94 -9.22
C ASP A 33 13.34 -9.43 -9.04
N GLY A 34 12.34 -10.26 -8.67
CA GLY A 34 12.51 -11.69 -8.40
C GLY A 34 13.02 -12.06 -7.01
N ARG A 35 13.24 -11.09 -6.11
CA ARG A 35 13.59 -11.36 -4.70
C ARG A 35 12.40 -11.88 -3.90
N PRO A 36 12.64 -12.62 -2.79
CA PRO A 36 11.57 -13.15 -1.95
C PRO A 36 10.64 -12.05 -1.40
N ASP A 37 9.33 -12.31 -1.45
CA ASP A 37 8.30 -11.38 -0.97
C ASP A 37 8.58 -10.86 0.45
N ALA A 38 8.99 -11.73 1.37
CA ALA A 38 9.25 -11.36 2.76
C ALA A 38 10.38 -10.33 2.92
N GLU A 39 11.43 -10.44 2.09
CA GLU A 39 12.56 -9.49 2.12
C GLU A 39 12.14 -8.13 1.58
N VAL A 40 11.40 -8.13 0.47
CA VAL A 40 10.94 -6.92 -0.21
C VAL A 40 9.87 -6.20 0.63
N ALA A 41 8.97 -6.95 1.26
CA ALA A 41 7.97 -6.43 2.18
C ALA A 41 8.61 -5.76 3.40
N LEU A 42 9.62 -6.39 4.00
CA LEU A 42 10.36 -5.82 5.13
C LEU A 42 11.16 -4.58 4.72
N GLU A 43 11.75 -4.58 3.52
CA GLU A 43 12.42 -3.40 2.97
C GLU A 43 11.43 -2.25 2.76
N ALA A 44 10.25 -2.53 2.19
CA ALA A 44 9.20 -1.56 1.98
C ALA A 44 8.65 -1.00 3.30
N SER A 45 8.46 -1.83 4.32
CA SER A 45 8.02 -1.38 5.65
C SER A 45 9.06 -0.50 6.33
N ASN A 46 10.34 -0.87 6.28
CA ASN A 46 11.42 -0.05 6.84
C ASN A 46 11.52 1.30 6.13
N LYS A 47 11.37 1.31 4.80
CA LYS A 47 11.33 2.53 3.98
C LYS A 47 10.14 3.42 4.29
N PHE A 48 8.99 2.83 4.60
CA PHE A 48 7.81 3.55 5.05
C PHE A 48 8.04 4.27 6.38
N LEU A 49 8.70 3.60 7.34
CA LEU A 49 9.04 4.15 8.66
C LEU A 49 9.97 5.38 8.60
N LEU A 50 10.80 5.50 7.55
CA LEU A 50 11.64 6.69 7.35
C LEU A 50 10.84 7.99 7.13
N ARG A 51 9.55 7.88 6.84
CA ARG A 51 8.66 9.02 6.52
C ARG A 51 7.43 9.08 7.41
N ASN A 52 7.02 7.95 7.98
CA ASN A 52 5.79 7.81 8.76
C ASN A 52 6.08 6.93 9.98
N ASP A 53 6.07 7.54 11.15
CA ASP A 53 6.22 6.84 12.42
C ASP A 53 5.21 7.46 13.38
N SER A 54 4.03 6.88 13.48
CA SER A 54 2.97 7.38 14.35
C SER A 54 2.19 6.21 14.95
N PHE A 55 1.59 6.44 16.11
CA PHE A 55 0.72 5.44 16.73
C PHE A 55 -0.51 5.09 15.87
N VAL A 56 -0.93 6.02 15.01
CA VAL A 56 -2.01 5.79 14.05
C VAL A 56 -1.55 4.83 12.95
N ASP A 57 -0.32 4.97 12.46
CA ASP A 57 0.29 4.02 11.51
C ASP A 57 0.35 2.61 12.10
N ASP A 58 0.78 2.48 13.36
CA ASP A 58 0.87 1.19 14.05
C ASP A 58 -0.47 0.44 14.14
N LEU A 59 -1.57 1.17 14.26
CA LEU A 59 -2.90 0.59 14.43
C LEU A 59 -3.58 0.24 13.10
N PHE A 60 -3.40 1.08 12.08
CA PHE A 60 -4.26 1.04 10.89
C PHE A 60 -3.51 0.75 9.58
N VAL A 61 -2.18 0.87 9.54
CA VAL A 61 -1.44 0.66 8.30
C VAL A 61 -1.04 -0.81 8.13
N GLY A 62 -1.43 -1.38 7.00
CA GLY A 62 -0.93 -2.65 6.49
C GLY A 62 -0.20 -2.48 5.16
N PHE A 63 0.29 -3.59 4.58
CA PHE A 63 0.93 -3.60 3.26
C PHE A 63 0.24 -4.59 2.32
N LEU A 64 -0.08 -4.14 1.10
CA LEU A 64 -0.59 -4.96 0.01
C LEU A 64 0.55 -5.35 -0.93
N LYS A 65 0.56 -6.62 -1.37
CA LYS A 65 1.39 -7.06 -2.49
C LYS A 65 0.68 -6.69 -3.80
N SER A 66 1.16 -5.66 -4.47
CA SER A 66 0.68 -5.23 -5.78
C SER A 66 1.50 -5.90 -6.88
N VAL A 67 0.87 -6.72 -7.72
CA VAL A 67 1.51 -7.36 -8.87
C VAL A 67 0.96 -6.74 -10.14
N THR A 68 1.84 -6.17 -10.96
CA THR A 68 1.48 -5.60 -12.26
C THR A 68 2.24 -6.31 -13.36
N THR A 69 1.51 -6.94 -14.27
CA THR A 69 2.07 -7.63 -15.43
C THR A 69 1.94 -6.74 -16.67
N CYS A 70 3.02 -6.59 -17.43
CA CYS A 70 3.01 -5.82 -18.67
C CYS A 70 2.01 -6.45 -19.68
N PRO A 71 1.06 -5.68 -20.23
CA PRO A 71 0.04 -6.21 -21.15
C PRO A 71 0.59 -6.47 -22.56
N GLU A 72 1.77 -5.94 -22.90
CA GLU A 72 2.34 -6.05 -24.25
C GLU A 72 2.67 -7.51 -24.61
N PRO A 73 2.22 -8.01 -25.77
CA PRO A 73 2.54 -9.35 -26.24
C PRO A 73 4.05 -9.55 -26.35
N GLY A 74 4.60 -10.46 -25.54
CA GLY A 74 6.02 -10.81 -25.54
C GLY A 74 6.89 -10.13 -24.47
N CYS A 75 6.38 -9.11 -23.76
CA CYS A 75 7.13 -8.47 -22.67
C CYS A 75 7.19 -9.34 -21.40
N ARG A 76 6.05 -9.91 -20.97
CA ARG A 76 5.90 -10.80 -19.79
C ARG A 76 6.57 -10.31 -18.50
N ARG A 77 6.94 -9.02 -18.42
CA ARG A 77 7.56 -8.44 -17.23
C ARG A 77 6.50 -8.30 -16.14
N GLU A 78 6.83 -8.81 -14.96
CA GLU A 78 6.06 -8.62 -13.73
C GLU A 78 6.81 -7.65 -12.83
N SER A 79 6.08 -6.68 -12.29
CA SER A 79 6.54 -5.76 -11.25
C SER A 79 5.78 -6.07 -9.99
N VAL A 80 6.50 -6.36 -8.91
CA VAL A 80 5.90 -6.70 -7.62
C VAL A 80 6.37 -5.67 -6.60
N VAL A 81 5.42 -4.93 -6.04
CA VAL A 81 5.70 -3.88 -5.05
C VAL A 81 4.81 -4.07 -3.84
N PHE A 82 5.27 -3.60 -2.68
CA PHE A 82 4.52 -3.62 -1.43
C PHE A 82 4.09 -2.20 -1.06
N ASP A 83 2.79 -1.93 -1.16
CA ASP A 83 2.23 -0.60 -0.94
C ASP A 83 1.53 -0.52 0.43
N PRO A 84 1.76 0.53 1.23
CA PRO A 84 1.03 0.75 2.47
C PRO A 84 -0.44 1.08 2.17
N PHE A 85 -1.37 0.57 2.97
CA PHE A 85 -2.78 0.90 2.88
C PHE A 85 -3.38 1.17 4.26
N LEU A 86 -4.41 2.02 4.30
CA LEU A 86 -5.17 2.34 5.50
C LEU A 86 -6.54 1.66 5.51
N SER A 87 -7.16 1.54 4.34
CA SER A 87 -8.50 0.99 4.16
C SER A 87 -8.50 0.04 2.96
N VAL A 88 -9.41 -0.93 2.97
CA VAL A 88 -9.63 -1.85 1.83
C VAL A 88 -11.03 -1.62 1.29
N LYS A 89 -11.13 -1.16 0.05
CA LYS A 89 -12.39 -1.00 -0.67
C LYS A 89 -12.76 -2.33 -1.30
N VAL A 90 -13.83 -2.95 -0.80
CA VAL A 90 -14.27 -4.28 -1.24
C VAL A 90 -15.40 -4.12 -2.26
N PRO A 91 -15.28 -4.68 -3.48
CA PRO A 91 -16.37 -4.67 -4.45
C PRO A 91 -17.49 -5.59 -3.99
N VAL A 92 -18.74 -5.15 -4.16
CA VAL A 92 -19.92 -6.00 -3.93
C VAL A 92 -20.23 -6.73 -5.23
N MET A 93 -20.21 -8.06 -5.20
CA MET A 93 -20.62 -8.87 -6.35
C MET A 93 -22.11 -8.66 -6.59
N SER A 94 -22.47 -8.36 -7.84
CA SER A 94 -23.88 -8.23 -8.22
C SER A 94 -24.47 -9.62 -8.54
N PRO A 95 -25.76 -9.90 -8.26
CA PRO A 95 -26.35 -11.23 -8.42
C PRO A 95 -26.31 -11.83 -9.83
N LYS A 96 -25.87 -11.09 -10.85
CA LYS A 96 -25.80 -11.57 -12.25
C LYS A 96 -24.54 -12.39 -12.55
N GLU A 97 -23.56 -12.40 -11.66
CA GLU A 97 -22.30 -13.12 -11.86
C GLU A 97 -22.26 -14.50 -11.17
N SER A 98 -23.33 -14.91 -10.48
CA SER A 98 -23.41 -16.23 -9.82
C SER A 98 -23.97 -17.36 -10.71
N SER A 99 -24.24 -17.11 -12.00
CA SER A 99 -24.83 -18.10 -12.92
C SER A 99 -23.91 -18.55 -14.06
N GLU A 100 -22.66 -18.10 -14.10
CA GLU A 100 -21.67 -18.55 -15.08
C GLU A 100 -20.44 -19.10 -14.34
N THR A 101 -20.59 -20.27 -13.73
CA THR A 101 -19.48 -21.18 -13.39
C THR A 101 -19.95 -22.61 -13.60
#